data_AF-A0A1I1A1V3-F1
#
_entry.id   AF-A0A1I1A1V3-F1
#
_cell.length_a   1.000
_cell.length_b   1.000
_cell.length_c   1.000
_cell.angle_alpha   90.00
_cell.angle_beta   90.00
_cell.angle_gamma   90.00
#
_symmetry.space_group_name_H-M   'P 1'
#
loop_
_entity.id
_entity.type
_entity.pdbx_description
1 polymer ?
#
loop_
_entity_poly.entity_id
_entity_poly.type
_entity_poly.pdbx_seq_one_letter_code
_entity_poly.pdbx_strand_id
1 'polypeptide(L)'
;MTSTPRRPDTATSRAATTAAADPDARAAGRPGAGAPTDDGCSAADAIALLGLVAELEHESFARLAADAAVAPSLEQSLQLSRLAVEAVARRDRVLTRVTELGGDPVDAMRPYEHMLDDFDARTTPSSWWERLLKVYVGYGVADDFCRLAAAGLDERSRELVLEVLQDASHAELAVAELDAAGAGNDVLAARLALWGRRLVGEALGTVQRLVVEHPTLARLIAERPGARTATGRTGRDATAPGVPVVAAPAAPLAVASPVAASVAAPESGGHGRRFGLHRRRPAAVPVPASVDPATAEATAGIFGELTAEHTRRMTRLGLTA
;
A
#
# COMPACT_ATOMS: atom_id res chain seq x y z
N MET A 1 65.49 5.70 -2.49
CA MET A 1 66.30 6.90 -2.69
C MET A 1 65.53 7.82 -3.64
N THR A 2 64.53 8.54 -3.12
CA THR A 2 64.56 9.99 -2.78
C THR A 2 64.85 10.90 -3.99
N SER A 3 63.83 11.65 -4.45
CA SER A 3 63.91 13.12 -4.60
C SER A 3 62.68 13.70 -5.34
N THR A 4 61.73 14.22 -4.56
CA THR A 4 61.04 15.52 -4.79
C THR A 4 61.94 16.59 -4.12
N PRO A 5 61.95 17.93 -4.39
CA PRO A 5 60.81 18.77 -4.79
C PRO A 5 61.11 20.03 -5.67
N ARG A 6 60.08 20.77 -6.10
CA ARG A 6 59.97 22.25 -5.86
C ARG A 6 58.65 22.88 -6.33
N ARG A 7 58.05 23.67 -5.42
CA ARG A 7 57.12 24.80 -5.65
C ARG A 7 57.83 26.01 -6.27
N PRO A 8 57.06 26.98 -6.76
CA PRO A 8 57.29 28.36 -6.35
C PRO A 8 56.03 29.04 -5.77
N ASP A 9 56.22 29.71 -4.65
CA ASP A 9 55.37 30.79 -4.14
C ASP A 9 55.83 32.11 -4.78
N THR A 10 54.90 33.00 -5.15
CA THR A 10 55.14 34.46 -5.13
C THR A 10 53.84 35.19 -4.80
N ALA A 11 53.86 35.86 -3.65
CA ALA A 11 52.95 36.90 -3.23
C ALA A 11 53.40 38.27 -3.77
N THR A 12 52.46 39.24 -3.89
CA THR A 12 52.57 40.73 -3.93
C THR A 12 51.34 41.25 -4.69
N SER A 13 50.53 42.24 -4.31
CA SER A 13 50.52 43.26 -3.26
C SER A 13 49.07 43.77 -3.05
N ARG A 14 48.81 44.26 -1.83
CA ARG A 14 47.70 45.16 -1.44
C ARG A 14 47.57 46.39 -2.35
N ALA A 15 46.34 46.85 -2.52
CA ALA A 15 45.95 48.24 -2.26
C ALA A 15 44.43 48.32 -1.98
N ALA A 16 44.09 48.75 -0.76
CA ALA A 16 42.76 49.18 -0.39
C ALA A 16 42.57 50.65 -0.81
N THR A 17 41.37 51.03 -1.23
CA THR A 17 40.89 52.41 -1.16
C THR A 17 39.38 52.38 -0.95
N THR A 18 38.98 53.07 0.12
CA THR A 18 37.64 53.27 0.66
C THR A 18 37.02 54.54 0.06
N ALA A 19 35.69 54.58 0.02
CA ALA A 19 34.75 55.74 -0.03
C ALA A 19 33.78 55.59 -1.22
N ALA A 20 32.48 55.88 -1.16
CA ALA A 20 31.52 56.27 -0.14
C ALA A 20 30.13 56.17 -0.82
N ALA A 21 29.06 56.10 -0.02
CA ALA A 21 27.67 55.89 -0.43
C ALA A 21 27.04 57.04 -1.27
N ASP A 22 26.04 56.70 -2.09
CA ASP A 22 24.77 57.45 -2.11
C ASP A 22 23.58 56.55 -2.54
N PRO A 23 22.37 56.70 -1.96
CA PRO A 23 21.21 55.83 -2.14
C PRO A 23 20.05 56.54 -2.87
N ASP A 24 19.65 56.10 -4.06
CA ASP A 24 18.22 56.08 -4.45
C ASP A 24 18.03 55.41 -5.82
N ALA A 25 17.21 54.38 -5.88
CA ALA A 25 16.41 53.98 -7.05
C ALA A 25 15.60 52.71 -6.70
N ARG A 26 14.58 52.90 -5.87
CA ARG A 26 13.42 52.00 -5.87
C ARG A 26 12.68 52.14 -7.21
N ALA A 27 12.55 51.07 -7.98
CA ALA A 27 11.31 50.76 -8.71
C ALA A 27 11.33 49.36 -9.36
N ALA A 28 10.38 48.54 -8.92
CA ALA A 28 9.58 47.63 -9.74
C ALA A 28 10.29 46.54 -10.56
N GLY A 29 10.46 45.38 -9.91
CA GLY A 29 10.51 44.08 -10.59
C GLY A 29 9.85 43.04 -9.70
N ARG A 30 8.51 42.99 -9.68
CA ARG A 30 7.78 41.83 -9.13
C ARG A 30 8.27 40.58 -9.89
N PRO A 31 8.75 39.52 -9.22
CA PRO A 31 8.85 38.22 -9.89
C PRO A 31 7.44 37.87 -10.37
N GLY A 32 7.35 37.57 -11.67
CA GLY A 32 6.09 37.29 -12.34
C GLY A 32 5.27 36.25 -11.58
N ALA A 33 3.97 36.53 -11.50
CA ALA A 33 2.98 35.56 -11.09
C ALA A 33 3.25 34.24 -11.82
N GLY A 34 3.46 33.18 -11.05
CA GLY A 34 3.59 31.83 -11.57
C GLY A 34 2.39 31.51 -12.46
N ALA A 35 2.68 31.27 -13.73
CA ALA A 35 1.78 30.54 -14.60
C ALA A 35 1.90 29.04 -14.26
N PRO A 36 0.84 28.29 -14.58
CA PRO A 36 0.11 27.45 -13.63
C PRO A 36 1.00 26.34 -13.05
N THR A 37 0.91 26.08 -11.74
CA THR A 37 1.24 24.73 -11.29
C THR A 37 0.19 23.85 -11.93
N ASP A 38 0.64 23.00 -12.84
CA ASP A 38 -0.10 21.85 -13.31
C ASP A 38 -0.64 21.14 -12.06
N ASP A 39 -1.93 21.25 -11.79
CA ASP A 39 -2.57 20.67 -10.59
C ASP A 39 -2.68 19.15 -10.81
N GLY A 40 -1.52 18.50 -10.88
CA GLY A 40 -1.32 17.07 -10.74
C GLY A 40 -0.96 16.74 -9.29
N CYS A 41 -1.43 15.60 -8.81
CA CYS A 41 -1.08 14.91 -7.56
C CYS A 41 -0.08 15.65 -6.64
N SER A 42 -0.52 16.01 -5.44
CA SER A 42 0.37 16.58 -4.43
C SER A 42 1.53 15.62 -4.14
N ALA A 43 2.74 16.14 -3.93
CA ALA A 43 3.90 15.33 -3.52
C ALA A 43 3.60 14.49 -2.26
N ALA A 44 2.73 15.00 -1.37
CA ALA A 44 2.26 14.27 -0.20
C ALA A 44 1.45 13.01 -0.57
N ASP A 45 0.71 13.05 -1.68
CA ASP A 45 -0.12 11.93 -2.13
C ASP A 45 0.72 10.85 -2.77
N ALA A 46 1.71 11.26 -3.57
CA ALA A 46 2.74 10.37 -4.08
C ALA A 46 3.51 9.69 -2.94
N ILE A 47 3.95 10.45 -1.93
CA ILE A 47 4.65 9.89 -0.77
C ILE A 47 3.77 8.88 -0.02
N ALA A 48 2.48 9.14 0.16
CA ALA A 48 1.57 8.22 0.83
C ALA A 48 1.44 6.88 0.09
N LEU A 49 1.20 6.90 -1.23
CA LEU A 49 1.11 5.66 -2.01
C LEU A 49 2.45 4.94 -2.10
N LEU A 50 3.57 5.65 -2.23
CA LEU A 50 4.90 5.04 -2.21
C LEU A 50 5.21 4.41 -0.84
N GLY A 51 4.78 5.04 0.26
CA GLY A 51 4.87 4.49 1.60
C GLY A 51 4.12 3.16 1.74
N LEU A 52 2.90 3.10 1.21
CA LEU A 52 2.10 1.88 1.14
C LEU A 52 2.81 0.78 0.33
N VAL A 53 3.30 1.11 -0.86
CA VAL A 53 4.01 0.13 -1.71
C VAL A 53 5.28 -0.37 -1.03
N ALA A 54 6.04 0.51 -0.36
CA ALA A 54 7.23 0.12 0.37
C ALA A 54 6.91 -0.82 1.55
N GLU A 55 5.81 -0.58 2.26
CA GLU A 55 5.37 -1.46 3.35
C GLU A 55 4.94 -2.84 2.83
N LEU A 56 4.17 -2.89 1.74
CA LEU A 56 3.77 -4.16 1.11
C LEU A 56 4.99 -4.97 0.62
N GLU A 57 6.03 -4.31 0.09
CA GLU A 57 7.28 -4.99 -0.29
C GLU A 57 8.09 -5.44 0.94
N HIS A 58 8.06 -4.68 2.04
CA HIS A 58 8.68 -5.08 3.28
C HIS A 58 8.05 -6.36 3.87
N GLU A 59 6.72 -6.41 3.91
CA GLU A 59 5.97 -7.62 4.30
C GLU A 59 6.21 -8.77 3.30
N SER A 60 6.31 -8.47 2.01
CA SER A 60 6.60 -9.47 0.98
C SER A 60 7.92 -10.18 1.23
N PHE A 61 8.99 -9.45 1.59
CA PHE A 61 10.25 -10.06 2.02
C PHE A 61 10.05 -11.04 3.18
N ALA A 62 9.37 -10.62 4.25
CA ALA A 62 9.19 -11.44 5.45
C ALA A 62 8.41 -12.72 5.14
N ARG A 63 7.36 -12.62 4.32
CA ARG A 63 6.55 -13.77 3.88
C ARG A 63 7.34 -14.71 2.98
N LEU A 64 8.04 -14.19 1.98
CA LEU A 64 8.84 -14.99 1.06
C LEU A 64 9.94 -15.75 1.80
N ALA A 65 10.61 -15.12 2.77
CA ALA A 65 11.60 -15.77 3.61
C ALA A 65 10.98 -16.88 4.49
N ALA A 66 9.78 -16.64 5.06
CA ALA A 66 9.06 -17.65 5.82
C ALA A 66 8.61 -18.83 4.96
N ASP A 67 8.13 -18.57 3.73
CA ASP A 67 7.68 -19.58 2.78
C ASP A 67 8.88 -20.41 2.26
N ALA A 68 10.03 -19.78 2.03
CA ALA A 68 11.27 -20.47 1.66
C ALA A 68 11.72 -21.49 2.71
N ALA A 69 11.50 -21.21 3.99
CA ALA A 69 11.88 -22.09 5.10
C ALA A 69 11.03 -23.35 5.20
N VAL A 70 9.81 -23.33 4.66
CA VAL A 70 8.86 -24.46 4.69
C VAL A 70 8.58 -25.05 3.30
N ALA A 71 9.34 -24.62 2.29
CA ALA A 71 9.16 -25.05 0.91
C ALA A 71 9.38 -26.58 0.76
N PRO A 72 8.54 -27.29 0.00
CA PRO A 72 8.63 -28.75 -0.18
C PRO A 72 9.92 -29.23 -0.86
N SER A 73 10.56 -28.40 -1.68
CA SER A 73 11.80 -28.75 -2.40
C SER A 73 12.90 -27.70 -2.19
N LEU A 74 14.16 -28.13 -2.31
CA LEU A 74 15.31 -27.23 -2.27
C LEU A 74 15.27 -26.20 -3.40
N GLU A 75 14.80 -26.59 -4.59
CA GLU A 75 14.65 -25.71 -5.73
C GLU A 75 13.67 -24.56 -5.43
N GLN A 76 12.49 -24.88 -4.88
CA GLN A 76 11.50 -23.89 -4.46
C GLN A 76 12.04 -23.00 -3.34
N SER A 77 12.73 -23.57 -2.36
CA SER A 77 13.35 -22.81 -1.27
C SER A 77 14.37 -21.79 -1.80
N LEU A 78 15.23 -22.19 -2.73
CA LEU A 78 16.20 -21.31 -3.37
C LEU A 78 15.55 -20.22 -4.21
N GLN A 79 14.48 -20.55 -4.94
CA GLN A 79 13.73 -19.56 -5.73
C GLN A 79 13.06 -18.52 -4.82
N LEU A 80 12.31 -18.94 -3.80
CA LEU A 80 11.65 -18.03 -2.85
C LEU A 80 12.66 -17.14 -2.09
N SER A 81 13.84 -17.69 -1.77
CA SER A 81 14.92 -16.91 -1.15
C SER A 81 15.44 -15.79 -2.05
N ARG A 82 15.53 -16.00 -3.38
CA ARG A 82 15.92 -14.96 -4.34
C ARG A 82 14.86 -13.87 -4.42
N LEU A 83 13.59 -14.27 -4.52
CA LEU A 83 12.45 -13.34 -4.55
C LEU A 83 12.39 -12.47 -3.28
N ALA A 84 12.71 -13.05 -2.11
CA ALA A 84 12.76 -12.29 -0.87
C ALA A 84 13.80 -11.15 -0.96
N VAL A 85 15.00 -11.43 -1.47
CA VAL A 85 16.05 -10.41 -1.67
C VAL A 85 15.62 -9.35 -2.69
N GLU A 86 14.94 -9.75 -3.76
CA GLU A 86 14.42 -8.82 -4.77
C GLU A 86 13.36 -7.87 -4.20
N ALA A 87 12.48 -8.36 -3.31
CA ALA A 87 11.51 -7.51 -2.61
C ALA A 87 12.18 -6.40 -1.78
N VAL A 88 13.31 -6.70 -1.13
CA VAL A 88 14.11 -5.69 -0.41
C VAL A 88 14.64 -4.63 -1.38
N ALA A 89 15.19 -5.05 -2.53
CA ALA A 89 15.68 -4.13 -3.55
C ALA A 89 14.57 -3.24 -4.12
N ARG A 90 13.36 -3.79 -4.35
CA ARG A 90 12.20 -3.03 -4.79
C ARG A 90 11.75 -2.01 -3.76
N ARG A 91 11.61 -2.40 -2.48
CA ARG A 91 11.33 -1.47 -1.38
C ARG A 91 12.32 -0.31 -1.36
N ASP A 92 13.62 -0.59 -1.41
CA ASP A 92 14.65 0.45 -1.29
C ASP A 92 14.62 1.44 -2.48
N ARG A 93 14.26 0.97 -3.68
CA ARG A 93 13.99 1.85 -4.83
C ARG A 93 12.80 2.78 -4.60
N VAL A 94 11.71 2.26 -4.03
CA VAL A 94 10.53 3.06 -3.67
C VAL A 94 10.88 4.10 -2.61
N LEU A 95 11.63 3.73 -1.57
CA LEU A 95 12.06 4.65 -0.53
C LEU A 95 13.01 5.73 -1.04
N THR A 96 13.85 5.41 -2.03
CA THR A 96 14.65 6.43 -2.72
C THR A 96 13.76 7.50 -3.35
N ARG A 97 12.66 7.10 -4.03
CA ARG A 97 11.70 8.04 -4.61
C ARG A 97 10.97 8.87 -3.55
N VAL A 98 10.65 8.29 -2.40
CA VAL A 98 10.09 9.02 -1.24
C VAL A 98 11.04 10.15 -0.81
N THR A 99 12.34 9.86 -0.67
CA THR A 99 13.34 10.88 -0.30
C THR A 99 13.49 11.96 -1.36
N GLU A 100 13.45 11.62 -2.65
CA GLU A 100 13.51 12.61 -3.73
C GLU A 100 12.32 13.58 -3.72
N LEU A 101 11.15 13.12 -3.28
CA LEU A 101 9.94 13.94 -3.11
C LEU A 101 9.96 14.76 -1.81
N GLY A 102 11.02 14.62 -1.00
CA GLY A 102 11.18 15.33 0.28
C GLY A 102 10.51 14.63 1.47
N GLY A 103 10.05 13.40 1.32
CA GLY A 103 9.49 12.60 2.41
C GLY A 103 10.55 11.87 3.23
N ASP A 104 10.24 11.58 4.49
CA ASP A 104 11.02 10.64 5.31
C ASP A 104 10.56 9.20 5.02
N PRO A 105 11.47 8.27 4.66
CA PRO A 105 11.13 6.88 4.37
C PRO A 105 10.34 6.17 5.47
N VAL A 106 10.71 6.36 6.74
CA VAL A 106 10.09 5.66 7.87
C VAL A 106 8.72 6.25 8.14
N ASP A 107 8.58 7.58 8.13
CA ASP A 107 7.29 8.23 8.34
C ASP A 107 6.32 7.98 7.19
N ALA A 108 6.80 7.71 5.97
CA ALA A 108 5.96 7.32 4.85
C ALA A 108 5.38 5.90 5.01
N MET A 109 6.16 4.95 5.56
CA MET A 109 5.73 3.56 5.77
C MET A 109 4.86 3.39 7.02
N ARG A 110 5.19 4.11 8.09
CA ARG A 110 4.57 3.98 9.43
C ARG A 110 3.03 3.89 9.45
N PRO A 111 2.27 4.68 8.66
CA PRO A 111 0.81 4.62 8.68
C PRO A 111 0.23 3.28 8.23
N TYR A 112 1.02 2.47 7.53
CA TYR A 112 0.61 1.19 6.95
C TYR A 112 1.15 -0.01 7.73
N GLU A 113 1.93 0.23 8.80
CA GLU A 113 2.31 -0.81 9.76
C GLU A 113 1.04 -1.55 10.23
N HIS A 114 1.08 -2.88 10.28
CA HIS A 114 -0.02 -3.74 10.74
C HIS A 114 -1.28 -3.75 9.87
N MET A 115 -1.28 -3.11 8.70
CA MET A 115 -2.47 -3.03 7.85
C MET A 115 -2.96 -4.42 7.38
N LEU A 116 -2.04 -5.39 7.22
CA LEU A 116 -2.39 -6.77 6.85
C LEU A 116 -2.58 -7.72 8.04
N ASP A 117 -2.27 -7.35 9.28
CA ASP A 117 -2.33 -8.24 10.45
C ASP A 117 -3.70 -8.92 10.60
N ASP A 118 -4.74 -8.11 10.45
CA ASP A 118 -6.14 -8.51 10.58
C ASP A 118 -6.57 -9.46 9.44
N PHE A 119 -6.12 -9.16 8.23
CA PHE A 119 -6.30 -10.03 7.06
C PHE A 119 -5.58 -11.36 7.30
N ASP A 120 -4.35 -11.32 7.79
CA ASP A 120 -3.51 -12.49 8.02
C ASP A 120 -4.07 -13.43 9.08
N ALA A 121 -4.52 -12.87 10.20
CA ALA A 121 -5.17 -13.61 11.26
C ALA A 121 -6.43 -14.34 10.76
N ARG A 122 -7.23 -13.68 9.91
CA ARG A 122 -8.47 -14.26 9.34
C ARG A 122 -8.23 -15.22 8.18
N THR A 123 -7.04 -15.20 7.59
CA THR A 123 -6.68 -15.99 6.41
C THR A 123 -5.48 -16.91 6.68
N THR A 124 -5.43 -17.55 7.85
CA THR A 124 -4.39 -18.55 8.14
C THR A 124 -4.55 -19.77 7.22
N PRO A 125 -3.57 -20.09 6.35
CA PRO A 125 -3.66 -21.22 5.44
C PRO A 125 -3.49 -22.55 6.19
N SER A 126 -4.27 -23.57 5.82
CA SER A 126 -4.19 -24.91 6.40
C SER A 126 -3.27 -25.86 5.63
N SER A 127 -2.82 -25.45 4.44
CA SER A 127 -1.96 -26.26 3.56
C SER A 127 -1.01 -25.38 2.75
N TRP A 128 0.00 -26.01 2.15
CA TRP A 128 0.94 -25.35 1.22
C TRP A 128 0.23 -24.69 0.03
N TRP A 129 -0.75 -25.36 -0.56
CA TRP A 129 -1.53 -24.82 -1.69
C TRP A 129 -2.37 -23.60 -1.29
N GLU A 130 -2.97 -23.62 -0.10
CA GLU A 130 -3.71 -22.44 0.41
C GLU A 130 -2.78 -21.27 0.70
N ARG A 131 -1.54 -21.52 1.12
CA ARG A 131 -0.49 -20.52 1.29
C ARG A 131 -0.10 -19.91 -0.06
N LEU A 132 0.19 -20.73 -1.08
CA LEU A 132 0.47 -20.25 -2.44
C LEU A 132 -0.70 -19.43 -3.01
N LEU A 133 -1.93 -19.91 -2.85
CA LEU A 133 -3.12 -19.20 -3.31
C LEU A 133 -3.31 -17.89 -2.56
N LYS A 134 -3.06 -17.85 -1.24
CA LYS A 134 -3.11 -16.62 -0.45
C LYS A 134 -2.14 -15.58 -0.99
N VAL A 135 -0.94 -15.98 -1.39
CA VAL A 135 0.01 -15.02 -1.94
C VAL A 135 -0.46 -14.49 -3.29
N TYR A 136 -0.80 -15.37 -4.23
CA TYR A 136 -1.16 -14.95 -5.59
C TYR A 136 -2.50 -14.21 -5.66
N VAL A 137 -3.49 -14.65 -4.87
CA VAL A 137 -4.85 -14.11 -4.92
C VAL A 137 -5.10 -13.09 -3.82
N GLY A 138 -4.73 -13.38 -2.59
CA GLY A 138 -4.95 -12.50 -1.45
C GLY A 138 -4.14 -11.22 -1.57
N TYR A 139 -2.81 -11.33 -1.51
CA TYR A 139 -1.94 -10.14 -1.57
C TYR A 139 -1.97 -9.46 -2.95
N GLY A 140 -2.20 -10.21 -4.04
CA GLY A 140 -2.33 -9.59 -5.36
C GLY A 140 -3.48 -8.57 -5.47
N VAL A 141 -4.49 -8.60 -4.59
CA VAL A 141 -5.51 -7.52 -4.52
C VAL A 141 -4.90 -6.20 -4.04
N ALA A 142 -3.94 -6.23 -3.11
CA ALA A 142 -3.22 -5.03 -2.66
C ALA A 142 -2.35 -4.46 -3.79
N ASP A 143 -1.69 -5.33 -4.57
CA ASP A 143 -0.92 -4.91 -5.74
C ASP A 143 -1.82 -4.25 -6.79
N ASP A 144 -2.99 -4.84 -7.06
CA ASP A 144 -3.96 -4.27 -7.99
C ASP A 144 -4.48 -2.92 -7.51
N PHE A 145 -4.77 -2.79 -6.21
CA PHE A 145 -5.15 -1.52 -5.62
C PHE A 145 -4.07 -0.46 -5.84
N CYS A 146 -2.81 -0.80 -5.58
CA CYS A 146 -1.68 0.11 -5.79
C CYS A 146 -1.52 0.48 -7.27
N ARG A 147 -1.69 -0.47 -8.20
CA ARG A 147 -1.69 -0.20 -9.65
C ARG A 147 -2.80 0.78 -10.06
N LEU A 148 -4.00 0.61 -9.52
CA LEU A 148 -5.13 1.49 -9.79
C LEU A 148 -4.88 2.89 -9.22
N ALA A 149 -4.42 2.99 -7.98
CA ALA A 149 -4.11 4.26 -7.33
C ALA A 149 -2.93 4.99 -8.01
N ALA A 150 -1.95 4.25 -8.55
CA ALA A 150 -0.80 4.80 -9.26
C ALA A 150 -1.18 5.62 -10.49
N ALA A 151 -2.36 5.38 -11.08
CA ALA A 151 -2.85 6.18 -12.20
C ALA A 151 -3.16 7.64 -11.82
N GLY A 152 -3.28 7.95 -10.53
CA GLY A 152 -3.37 9.33 -10.02
C GLY A 152 -2.02 10.01 -9.80
N LEU A 153 -0.88 9.32 -9.91
CA LEU A 153 0.45 9.87 -9.61
C LEU A 153 1.06 10.68 -10.77
N ASP A 154 2.13 11.42 -10.45
CA ASP A 154 3.07 11.91 -11.47
C ASP A 154 3.70 10.76 -12.26
N GLU A 155 4.07 11.02 -13.52
CA GLU A 155 4.55 9.99 -14.46
C GLU A 155 5.69 9.16 -13.90
N ARG A 156 6.70 9.80 -13.30
CA ARG A 156 7.89 9.12 -12.80
C ARG A 156 7.55 8.19 -11.62
N SER A 157 6.70 8.64 -10.70
CA SER A 157 6.28 7.80 -9.57
C SER A 157 5.35 6.68 -10.02
N ARG A 158 4.46 6.95 -10.99
CA ARG A 158 3.58 5.95 -11.61
C ARG A 158 4.38 4.83 -12.27
N GLU A 159 5.35 5.18 -13.12
CA GLU A 159 6.24 4.23 -13.79
C GLU A 159 6.97 3.35 -12.77
N LEU A 160 7.52 3.95 -11.71
CA LEU A 160 8.21 3.21 -10.65
C LEU A 160 7.29 2.22 -9.96
N VAL A 161 6.08 2.62 -9.56
CA VAL A 161 5.12 1.72 -8.91
C VAL A 161 4.75 0.57 -9.84
N LEU A 162 4.48 0.85 -11.12
CA LEU A 162 4.16 -0.18 -12.09
C LEU A 162 5.32 -1.15 -12.31
N GLU A 163 6.56 -0.67 -12.36
CA GLU A 163 7.75 -1.52 -12.50
C GLU A 163 7.98 -2.39 -11.26
N VAL A 164 7.83 -1.83 -10.06
CA VAL A 164 7.97 -2.57 -8.80
C VAL A 164 6.93 -3.68 -8.71
N LEU A 165 5.67 -3.39 -9.05
CA LEU A 165 4.58 -4.35 -8.98
C LEU A 165 4.49 -5.28 -10.19
N GLN A 166 5.39 -5.16 -11.17
CA GLN A 166 5.40 -5.97 -12.39
C GLN A 166 6.06 -7.34 -12.22
N ASP A 167 6.55 -7.69 -11.03
CA ASP A 167 7.25 -8.95 -10.81
C ASP A 167 6.30 -10.16 -10.86
N ALA A 168 6.21 -10.75 -12.05
CA ALA A 168 5.41 -11.92 -12.36
C ALA A 168 6.02 -13.22 -11.84
N SER A 169 7.26 -13.23 -11.36
CA SER A 169 7.99 -14.48 -11.07
C SER A 169 7.38 -15.28 -9.90
N HIS A 170 6.91 -14.61 -8.86
CA HIS A 170 6.21 -15.27 -7.76
C HIS A 170 4.82 -15.76 -8.19
N ALA A 171 4.11 -14.95 -8.97
CA ALA A 171 2.81 -15.31 -9.52
C ALA A 171 2.89 -16.53 -10.45
N GLU A 172 3.92 -16.61 -11.29
CA GLU A 172 4.17 -17.73 -12.20
C GLU A 172 4.46 -19.02 -11.44
N LEU A 173 5.31 -18.96 -10.39
CA LEU A 173 5.54 -20.11 -9.51
C LEU A 173 4.24 -20.60 -8.87
N ALA A 174 3.45 -19.69 -8.29
CA ALA A 174 2.19 -20.05 -7.66
C ALA A 174 1.21 -20.67 -8.66
N VAL A 175 1.10 -20.11 -9.87
CA VAL A 175 0.23 -20.64 -10.93
C VAL A 175 0.67 -22.04 -11.36
N ALA A 176 1.94 -22.24 -11.68
CA ALA A 176 2.45 -23.53 -12.13
C ALA A 176 2.24 -24.63 -11.08
N GLU A 177 2.52 -24.31 -9.82
CA GLU A 177 2.37 -25.24 -8.69
C GLU A 177 0.91 -25.57 -8.40
N LEU A 178 0.03 -24.57 -8.41
CA LEU A 178 -1.41 -24.77 -8.17
C LEU A 178 -2.09 -25.52 -9.30
N ASP A 179 -1.70 -25.27 -10.56
CA ASP A 179 -2.22 -25.99 -11.73
C ASP A 179 -1.78 -27.46 -11.68
N ALA A 180 -0.50 -27.72 -11.41
CA ALA A 180 0.02 -29.07 -11.24
C ALA A 180 -0.67 -29.84 -10.09
N ALA A 181 -0.97 -29.16 -8.98
CA ALA A 181 -1.68 -29.77 -7.85
C ALA A 181 -3.17 -30.00 -8.11
N GLY A 182 -3.80 -29.10 -8.86
CA GLY A 182 -5.21 -29.18 -9.24
C GLY A 182 -5.48 -30.25 -10.30
N ALA A 183 -4.49 -30.57 -11.14
CA ALA A 183 -4.59 -31.57 -12.19
C ALA A 183 -4.99 -32.95 -11.65
N GLY A 184 -6.26 -33.33 -11.84
CA GLY A 184 -6.81 -34.61 -11.43
C GLY A 184 -7.31 -34.67 -9.98
N ASN A 185 -7.43 -33.54 -9.29
CA ASN A 185 -7.94 -33.47 -7.91
C ASN A 185 -9.07 -32.44 -7.75
N ASP A 186 -10.28 -32.84 -8.15
CA ASP A 186 -11.48 -31.99 -8.10
C ASP A 186 -11.82 -31.50 -6.69
N VAL A 187 -11.51 -32.30 -5.66
CA VAL A 187 -11.73 -31.93 -4.26
C VAL A 187 -10.81 -30.79 -3.84
N LEU A 188 -9.54 -30.85 -4.22
CA LEU A 188 -8.59 -29.78 -3.96
C LEU A 188 -8.98 -28.51 -4.73
N ALA A 189 -9.34 -28.63 -6.00
CA ALA A 189 -9.80 -27.50 -6.80
C ALA A 189 -11.03 -26.81 -6.18
N ALA A 190 -12.04 -27.57 -5.76
CA ALA A 190 -13.22 -27.02 -5.08
C ALA A 190 -12.88 -26.33 -3.76
N ARG A 191 -11.95 -26.90 -2.97
CA ARG A 191 -11.48 -26.29 -1.72
C ARG A 191 -10.73 -24.99 -1.96
N LEU A 192 -9.83 -24.96 -2.95
CA LEU A 192 -9.08 -23.77 -3.33
C LEU A 192 -10.00 -22.68 -3.89
N ALA A 193 -11.04 -23.03 -4.64
CA ALA A 193 -12.05 -22.07 -5.08
C ALA A 193 -12.77 -21.39 -3.90
N LEU A 194 -13.18 -22.17 -2.89
CA LEU A 194 -13.80 -21.60 -1.69
C LEU A 194 -12.82 -20.72 -0.89
N TRP A 195 -11.57 -21.16 -0.78
CA TRP A 195 -10.51 -20.37 -0.16
C TRP A 195 -10.27 -19.06 -0.90
N GLY A 196 -10.18 -19.09 -2.24
CA GLY A 196 -10.04 -17.92 -3.09
C GLY A 196 -11.15 -16.88 -2.88
N ARG A 197 -12.41 -17.33 -2.79
CA ARG A 197 -13.56 -16.47 -2.45
C ARG A 197 -13.44 -15.82 -1.07
N ARG A 198 -12.99 -16.58 -0.07
CA ARG A 198 -12.74 -16.02 1.27
C ARG A 198 -11.62 -14.97 1.23
N LEU A 199 -10.52 -15.27 0.54
CA LEU A 199 -9.38 -14.38 0.41
C LEU A 199 -9.78 -13.04 -0.20
N VAL A 200 -10.54 -13.04 -1.31
CA VAL A 200 -10.97 -11.77 -1.92
C VAL A 200 -11.90 -10.99 -1.01
N GLY A 201 -12.84 -11.65 -0.32
CA GLY A 201 -13.73 -10.95 0.62
C GLY A 201 -12.97 -10.24 1.74
N GLU A 202 -12.01 -10.93 2.34
CA GLU A 202 -11.16 -10.35 3.39
C GLU A 202 -10.24 -9.24 2.83
N ALA A 203 -9.65 -9.45 1.64
CA ALA A 203 -8.76 -8.47 1.02
C ALA A 203 -9.50 -7.18 0.62
N LEU A 204 -10.71 -7.30 0.04
CA LEU A 204 -11.55 -6.14 -0.25
C LEU A 204 -11.98 -5.42 1.03
N GLY A 205 -12.24 -6.14 2.12
CA GLY A 205 -12.48 -5.54 3.43
C GLY A 205 -11.28 -4.73 3.95
N THR A 206 -10.06 -5.23 3.75
CA THR A 206 -8.83 -4.50 4.07
C THR A 206 -8.67 -3.24 3.21
N VAL A 207 -8.86 -3.35 1.89
CA VAL A 207 -8.80 -2.19 0.98
C VAL A 207 -9.85 -1.14 1.36
N GLN A 208 -11.06 -1.55 1.71
CA GLN A 208 -12.10 -0.63 2.17
C GLN A 208 -11.67 0.14 3.41
N ARG A 209 -11.11 -0.56 4.40
CA ARG A 209 -10.60 0.07 5.62
C ARG A 209 -9.46 1.04 5.31
N LEU A 210 -8.51 0.62 4.48
CA LEU A 210 -7.38 1.43 4.02
C LEU A 210 -7.84 2.73 3.35
N VAL A 211 -8.82 2.67 2.44
CA VAL A 211 -9.32 3.88 1.76
C VAL A 211 -10.05 4.82 2.72
N VAL A 212 -10.77 4.28 3.71
CA VAL A 212 -11.47 5.08 4.74
C VAL A 212 -10.49 5.76 5.69
N GLU A 213 -9.43 5.04 6.11
CA GLU A 213 -8.43 5.52 7.07
C GLU A 213 -7.43 6.50 6.44
N HIS A 214 -7.20 6.40 5.12
CA HIS A 214 -6.23 7.23 4.40
C HIS A 214 -6.88 8.03 3.24
N PRO A 215 -7.45 9.21 3.54
CA PRO A 215 -8.11 10.06 2.54
C PRO A 215 -7.23 10.46 1.35
N THR A 216 -5.91 10.47 1.54
CA THR A 216 -4.93 10.71 0.49
C THR A 216 -4.99 9.64 -0.61
N LEU A 217 -5.14 8.36 -0.25
CA LEU A 217 -5.30 7.28 -1.22
C LEU A 217 -6.64 7.41 -1.95
N ALA A 218 -7.70 7.80 -1.25
CA ALA A 218 -9.00 8.06 -1.85
C ALA A 218 -8.95 9.18 -2.90
N ARG A 219 -8.16 10.24 -2.67
CA ARG A 219 -7.96 11.32 -3.66
C ARG A 219 -7.23 10.85 -4.90
N LEU A 220 -6.15 10.08 -4.76
CA LEU A 220 -5.44 9.48 -5.92
C LEU A 220 -6.38 8.66 -6.81
N ILE A 221 -7.29 7.92 -6.19
CA ILE A 221 -8.32 7.13 -6.87
C ILE A 221 -9.29 8.01 -7.64
N ALA A 222 -9.73 9.12 -7.05
CA ALA A 222 -10.63 10.08 -7.68
C ALA A 222 -9.97 10.87 -8.82
N GLU A 223 -8.65 11.11 -8.73
CA GLU A 223 -7.87 11.86 -9.71
C GLU A 223 -7.52 11.03 -10.97
N ARG A 224 -7.75 9.71 -10.93
CA ARG A 224 -7.47 8.79 -12.05
C ARG A 224 -8.08 9.29 -13.38
N PRO A 225 -7.33 9.21 -14.50
CA PRO A 225 -7.87 9.40 -15.83
C PRO A 225 -9.08 8.47 -16.05
N GLY A 226 -10.23 9.04 -16.41
CA GLY A 226 -11.49 8.30 -16.59
C GLY A 226 -12.48 8.41 -15.43
N ALA A 227 -12.03 8.57 -14.18
CA ALA A 227 -12.92 8.75 -13.02
C ALA A 227 -13.73 10.06 -13.13
N ARG A 228 -13.07 11.14 -13.57
CA ARG A 228 -13.70 12.45 -13.83
C ARG A 228 -14.65 12.49 -15.04
N THR A 229 -14.56 11.51 -15.94
CA THR A 229 -15.43 11.46 -17.15
C THR A 229 -16.78 10.80 -16.89
N ALA A 230 -16.88 9.96 -15.85
CA ALA A 230 -18.17 9.41 -15.42
C ALA A 230 -19.08 10.51 -14.81
N THR A 231 -18.47 11.41 -14.04
CA THR A 231 -19.13 12.54 -13.36
C THR A 231 -19.71 13.59 -14.30
N GLY A 232 -19.17 13.72 -15.52
CA GLY A 232 -19.68 14.66 -16.54
C GLY A 232 -20.88 14.14 -17.34
N ARG A 233 -21.20 12.85 -17.26
CA ARG A 233 -22.20 12.21 -18.13
C ARG A 233 -23.54 11.93 -17.43
N THR A 234 -23.58 11.99 -16.10
CA THR A 234 -24.80 11.78 -15.28
C THR A 234 -25.60 13.05 -15.04
N GLY A 235 -25.11 14.23 -15.47
CA GLY A 235 -25.79 15.52 -15.25
C GLY A 235 -26.79 15.96 -16.33
N ARG A 236 -27.01 15.21 -17.43
CA ARG A 236 -27.85 15.69 -18.55
C ARG A 236 -29.03 14.82 -18.97
N ASP A 237 -29.15 13.56 -18.56
CA ASP A 237 -30.35 12.77 -18.88
C ASP A 237 -30.52 11.61 -17.90
N ALA A 238 -31.40 11.77 -16.91
CA ALA A 238 -32.05 10.66 -16.21
C ALA A 238 -33.26 11.17 -15.39
N THR A 239 -34.38 11.38 -16.08
CA THR A 239 -35.70 11.29 -15.46
C THR A 239 -36.12 9.82 -15.47
N ALA A 240 -36.04 9.10 -14.35
CA ALA A 240 -36.70 7.80 -14.15
C ALA A 240 -36.68 7.36 -12.66
N PRO A 241 -37.63 6.49 -12.24
CA PRO A 241 -38.23 6.51 -10.92
C PRO A 241 -37.61 5.54 -9.91
N GLY A 242 -37.93 5.78 -8.63
CA GLY A 242 -37.36 5.13 -7.46
C GLY A 242 -37.56 3.61 -7.39
N VAL A 243 -36.51 2.95 -6.88
CA VAL A 243 -36.49 1.55 -6.47
C VAL A 243 -36.45 1.50 -4.93
N PRO A 244 -37.23 0.63 -4.26
CA PRO A 244 -37.33 0.61 -2.81
C PRO A 244 -36.12 -0.09 -2.17
N VAL A 245 -35.63 0.49 -1.08
CA VAL A 245 -34.66 -0.11 -0.16
C VAL A 245 -35.32 -1.26 0.59
N VAL A 246 -34.80 -2.48 0.41
CA VAL A 246 -35.17 -3.65 1.21
C VAL A 246 -34.23 -3.75 2.41
N ALA A 247 -34.84 -3.80 3.60
CA ALA A 247 -34.18 -3.87 4.89
C ALA A 247 -33.47 -5.21 5.14
N ALA A 248 -32.32 -5.14 5.82
CA ALA A 248 -31.56 -6.28 6.32
C ALA A 248 -32.30 -7.01 7.47
N PRO A 249 -32.26 -8.35 7.53
CA PRO A 249 -32.70 -9.08 8.73
C PRO A 249 -31.57 -9.25 9.76
N ALA A 250 -32.02 -9.32 11.01
CA ALA A 250 -31.25 -9.33 12.25
C ALA A 250 -30.41 -10.60 12.50
N ALA A 251 -29.35 -10.42 13.28
CA ALA A 251 -28.45 -11.46 13.79
C ALA A 251 -29.13 -12.47 14.74
N PRO A 252 -28.57 -13.69 14.86
CA PRO A 252 -28.79 -14.52 16.03
C PRO A 252 -27.52 -14.72 16.89
N LEU A 253 -27.69 -14.40 18.17
CA LEU A 253 -27.30 -15.12 19.39
C LEU A 253 -26.02 -15.97 19.37
N ALA A 254 -25.04 -15.48 20.14
CA ALA A 254 -23.88 -16.22 20.61
C ALA A 254 -24.27 -17.39 21.53
N VAL A 255 -23.67 -18.55 21.28
CA VAL A 255 -23.63 -19.69 22.20
C VAL A 255 -22.17 -19.88 22.63
N ALA A 256 -21.94 -19.85 23.94
CA ALA A 256 -20.66 -20.08 24.57
C ALA A 256 -20.44 -21.57 24.87
N SER A 257 -19.21 -22.09 24.68
CA SER A 257 -18.65 -23.22 25.43
C SER A 257 -17.17 -23.48 25.08
N PRO A 258 -16.40 -24.19 25.94
CA PRO A 258 -15.10 -23.71 26.43
C PRO A 258 -13.91 -24.68 26.23
N VAL A 259 -12.75 -24.28 26.81
CA VAL A 259 -11.54 -25.09 27.20
C VAL A 259 -10.51 -25.31 26.08
N ALA A 260 -9.18 -25.30 26.26
CA ALA A 260 -8.19 -24.69 27.17
C ALA A 260 -6.79 -25.17 26.71
N ALA A 261 -5.74 -24.35 26.90
CA ALA A 261 -4.34 -24.73 27.24
C ALA A 261 -3.45 -23.49 26.96
N SER A 262 -3.08 -22.63 27.92
CA SER A 262 -2.18 -22.81 29.07
C SER A 262 -0.77 -23.29 28.73
N VAL A 263 0.16 -22.34 28.57
CA VAL A 263 1.57 -22.50 28.94
C VAL A 263 1.97 -21.27 29.76
N ALA A 264 2.42 -21.53 30.98
CA ALA A 264 2.81 -20.56 31.99
C ALA A 264 4.30 -20.18 31.88
N ALA A 265 4.63 -18.95 32.28
CA ALA A 265 5.97 -18.53 32.72
C ALA A 265 5.82 -17.57 33.92
N PRO A 266 6.81 -17.51 34.83
CA PRO A 266 6.58 -17.20 36.24
C PRO A 266 6.61 -15.70 36.58
N GLU A 267 5.88 -15.39 37.66
CA GLU A 267 5.77 -14.09 38.29
C GLU A 267 7.05 -13.64 39.00
N SER A 268 7.26 -12.32 39.06
CA SER A 268 8.16 -11.67 40.01
C SER A 268 7.53 -10.38 40.53
N GLY A 269 7.25 -10.38 41.84
CA GLY A 269 7.49 -9.29 42.78
C GLY A 269 6.86 -7.92 42.50
N GLY A 270 5.74 -7.65 43.18
CA GLY A 270 5.03 -6.37 43.12
C GLY A 270 5.76 -5.16 43.72
N HIS A 271 5.13 -4.00 43.60
CA HIS A 271 5.06 -2.92 44.59
C HIS A 271 3.97 -1.93 44.16
N GLY A 272 2.91 -1.82 44.96
CA GLY A 272 1.77 -0.95 44.70
C GLY A 272 2.12 0.53 44.84
N ARG A 273 1.58 1.36 43.93
CA ARG A 273 1.28 2.77 44.17
C ARG A 273 -0.06 3.12 43.54
N ARG A 274 -1.03 3.45 44.39
CA ARG A 274 -2.33 4.01 44.03
C ARG A 274 -2.13 5.41 43.46
N PHE A 275 -2.49 5.63 42.19
CA PHE A 275 -2.64 6.95 41.60
C PHE A 275 -4.11 7.23 41.30
N GLY A 276 -4.58 8.39 41.76
CA GLY A 276 -5.97 8.83 41.69
C GLY A 276 -6.49 9.00 40.26
N LEU A 277 -7.70 8.49 40.05
CA LEU A 277 -8.46 8.62 38.80
C LEU A 277 -8.99 10.04 38.65
N HIS A 278 -8.24 10.92 37.97
CA HIS A 278 -8.83 12.09 37.34
C HIS A 278 -9.49 11.66 36.03
N ARG A 279 -10.82 11.52 36.03
CA ARG A 279 -11.63 11.36 34.81
C ARG A 279 -11.43 12.58 33.91
N ARG A 280 -10.50 12.51 32.96
CA ARG A 280 -10.47 13.43 31.81
C ARG A 280 -11.70 13.17 30.95
N ARG A 281 -12.48 14.21 30.67
CA ARG A 281 -13.53 14.19 29.63
C ARG A 281 -12.90 13.71 28.31
N PRO A 282 -13.53 12.76 27.58
CA PRO A 282 -13.06 12.45 26.23
C PRO A 282 -13.19 13.71 25.37
N ALA A 283 -12.10 14.07 24.69
CA ALA A 283 -12.14 15.08 23.65
C ALA A 283 -13.14 14.63 22.57
N ALA A 284 -13.94 15.57 22.07
CA ALA A 284 -14.87 15.30 20.98
C ALA A 284 -14.09 14.72 19.79
N VAL A 285 -14.48 13.51 19.37
CA VAL A 285 -14.02 12.91 18.12
C VAL A 285 -14.46 13.85 16.99
N PRO A 286 -13.54 14.37 16.15
CA PRO A 286 -13.95 15.18 15.01
C PRO A 286 -14.83 14.32 14.10
N VAL A 287 -16.02 14.83 13.78
CA VAL A 287 -16.90 14.25 12.76
C VAL A 287 -16.11 14.23 11.45
N PRO A 288 -15.95 13.08 10.77
CA PRO A 288 -15.24 13.06 9.50
C PRO A 288 -15.94 13.99 8.52
N ALA A 289 -15.17 14.82 7.83
CA ALA A 289 -15.68 15.63 6.73
C ALA A 289 -16.44 14.72 5.76
N SER A 290 -17.61 15.15 5.29
CA SER A 290 -18.40 14.41 4.32
C SER A 290 -17.52 14.06 3.11
N VAL A 291 -17.32 12.76 2.86
CA VAL A 291 -16.61 12.29 1.67
C VAL A 291 -17.30 12.87 0.44
N ASP A 292 -16.53 13.51 -0.45
CA ASP A 292 -17.04 14.05 -1.70
C ASP A 292 -17.74 12.92 -2.49
N PRO A 293 -18.98 13.11 -2.98
CA PRO A 293 -19.70 12.10 -3.76
C PRO A 293 -18.89 11.55 -4.95
N ALA A 294 -18.05 12.37 -5.59
CA ALA A 294 -17.17 11.91 -6.67
C ALA A 294 -16.09 10.93 -6.17
N THR A 295 -15.58 11.13 -4.96
CA THR A 295 -14.62 10.22 -4.32
C THR A 295 -15.30 8.90 -3.93
N ALA A 296 -16.54 8.95 -3.46
CA ALA A 296 -17.32 7.76 -3.13
C ALA A 296 -17.62 6.90 -4.37
N GLU A 297 -18.00 7.53 -5.49
CA GLU A 297 -18.23 6.83 -6.76
C GLU A 297 -16.95 6.22 -7.33
N ALA A 298 -15.84 6.96 -7.33
CA ALA A 298 -14.54 6.46 -7.77
C ALA A 298 -14.06 5.27 -6.92
N THR A 299 -14.25 5.37 -5.60
CA THR A 299 -13.96 4.29 -4.65
C THR A 299 -14.79 3.05 -4.97
N ALA A 300 -16.10 3.19 -5.21
CA ALA A 300 -16.97 2.08 -5.60
C ALA A 300 -16.55 1.43 -6.94
N GLY A 301 -16.12 2.24 -7.92
CA GLY A 301 -15.62 1.75 -9.21
C GLY A 301 -14.41 0.83 -9.06
N ILE A 302 -13.48 1.17 -8.16
CA ILE A 302 -12.29 0.35 -7.90
C ILE A 302 -12.64 -1.03 -7.36
N PHE A 303 -13.62 -1.16 -6.45
CA PHE A 303 -14.02 -2.48 -5.96
C PHE A 303 -14.52 -3.40 -7.10
N GLY A 304 -15.18 -2.82 -8.11
CA GLY A 304 -15.55 -3.55 -9.32
C GLY A 304 -14.33 -4.01 -10.13
N GLU A 305 -13.34 -3.14 -10.34
CA GLU A 305 -12.10 -3.48 -11.05
C GLU A 305 -11.28 -4.55 -10.31
N LEU A 306 -11.14 -4.44 -8.98
CA LEU A 306 -10.44 -5.41 -8.13
C LEU A 306 -11.12 -6.79 -8.17
N THR A 307 -12.45 -6.83 -8.12
CA THR A 307 -13.23 -8.07 -8.23
C THR A 307 -13.06 -8.72 -9.61
N ALA A 308 -12.98 -7.90 -10.66
CA ALA A 308 -12.74 -8.40 -12.02
C ALA A 308 -11.33 -8.98 -12.17
N GLU A 309 -10.30 -8.35 -11.58
CA GLU A 309 -8.94 -8.90 -11.59
C GLU A 309 -8.81 -10.17 -10.75
N HIS A 310 -9.46 -10.24 -9.60
CA HIS A 310 -9.58 -11.48 -8.84
C HIS A 310 -10.18 -12.61 -9.69
N THR A 311 -11.30 -12.34 -10.38
CA THR A 311 -11.94 -13.33 -11.27
C THR A 311 -10.99 -13.79 -12.38
N ARG A 312 -10.20 -12.88 -12.96
CA ARG A 312 -9.17 -13.22 -13.96
C ARG A 312 -8.08 -14.12 -13.37
N ARG A 313 -7.59 -13.80 -12.16
CA ARG A 313 -6.59 -14.62 -11.45
C ARG A 313 -7.11 -16.02 -11.13
N MET A 314 -8.35 -16.15 -10.66
CA MET A 314 -9.00 -17.45 -10.41
C MET A 314 -9.18 -18.26 -11.71
N THR A 315 -9.63 -17.62 -12.78
CA THR A 315 -9.81 -18.27 -14.09
C THR A 315 -8.48 -18.80 -14.65
N ARG A 316 -7.38 -18.06 -14.46
CA ARG A 316 -6.03 -18.50 -14.87
C ARG A 316 -5.59 -19.80 -14.18
N LEU A 317 -6.11 -20.06 -12.98
CA LEU A 317 -5.88 -21.28 -12.21
C LEU A 317 -6.89 -22.41 -12.52
N GLY A 318 -7.81 -22.19 -13.46
CA GLY A 318 -8.92 -23.13 -13.69
C GLY A 318 -9.92 -23.22 -12.53
N LEU A 319 -9.90 -22.24 -11.60
CA LEU A 319 -10.76 -22.21 -10.43
C LEU A 319 -11.98 -21.32 -10.66
N THR A 320 -13.10 -21.68 -10.02
CA THR A 320 -14.30 -20.84 -10.00
C THR A 320 -14.13 -19.69 -9.01
N ALA A 321 -14.37 -18.47 -9.49
CA ALA A 321 -14.44 -17.27 -8.66
C ALA A 321 -15.75 -17.20 -7.86
#